data_AF-A0A949XH19-F1
#
_entry.id   AF-A0A949XH19-F1
#
_cell.length_a   1.000
_cell.length_b   1.000
_cell.length_c   1.000
_cell.angle_alpha   90.00
_cell.angle_beta   90.00
_cell.angle_gamma   90.00
#
_symmetry.space_group_name_H-M   'P 1'
#
loop_
_entity.id
_entity.type
_entity.pdbx_description
1 polymer ?
#
loop_
_entity_poly.entity_id
_entity_poly.type
_entity_poly.pdbx_seq_one_letter_code
_entity_poly.pdbx_strand_id
1 'polypeptide(L)'
;MSDQDPQLEIGELPAAAVTSAHMIARINAMAIKMAFPFAAQQDIRYYLNGVNIRPLEDGTVMVVATNGHRYIVVRDPHGYAEKELIVSISKDALKHMTNAKHSLDVMSNGDAIVSGDVAQPLFIQPGNSIVEGNFPRIERVASTIGYQEGISGAVNPTYLADALSIGKAFGGSIRFFTRDNDSPLTFVLGGIGELECFGGIMKMRESFEQLPTWFPVPGEINDLTEI
;
A
#
# COMPACT_ATOMS: atom_id res chain seq x y z
N MET A 1 -37.73 -41.82 51.71
CA MET A 1 -36.51 -41.37 51.01
C MET A 1 -36.98 -40.37 49.97
N SER A 2 -36.83 -39.09 50.27
CA SER A 2 -37.23 -37.98 49.39
C SER A 2 -36.03 -37.60 48.53
N ASP A 3 -36.13 -37.86 47.23
CA ASP A 3 -35.18 -37.38 46.22
C ASP A 3 -35.21 -35.84 46.19
N GLN A 4 -34.04 -35.23 46.40
CA GLN A 4 -33.79 -33.83 46.05
C GLN A 4 -32.88 -33.83 44.83
N ASP A 5 -33.45 -33.49 43.66
CA ASP A 5 -32.68 -33.15 42.48
C ASP A 5 -31.88 -31.86 42.74
N PRO A 6 -30.57 -31.81 42.42
CA PRO A 6 -29.82 -30.58 42.49
C PRO A 6 -30.19 -29.70 41.28
N GLN A 7 -30.80 -28.55 41.54
CA GLN A 7 -30.99 -27.51 40.52
C GLN A 7 -29.63 -26.99 40.07
N LEU A 8 -29.28 -27.26 38.81
CA LEU A 8 -28.17 -26.62 38.11
C LEU A 8 -28.55 -25.15 37.83
N GLU A 9 -27.92 -24.22 38.56
CA GLU A 9 -27.92 -22.80 38.23
C GLU A 9 -27.25 -22.61 36.86
N ILE A 10 -28.07 -22.28 35.87
CA ILE A 10 -27.61 -21.86 34.54
C ILE A 10 -27.13 -20.42 34.69
N GLY A 11 -25.82 -20.24 34.87
CA GLY A 11 -25.23 -18.90 34.87
C GLY A 11 -25.51 -18.21 33.54
N GLU A 12 -26.22 -17.08 33.58
CA GLU A 12 -26.36 -16.18 32.44
C GLU A 12 -24.96 -15.71 32.02
N LEU A 13 -24.51 -16.17 30.85
CA LEU A 13 -23.38 -15.56 30.18
C LEU A 13 -23.74 -14.10 29.87
N PRO A 14 -22.88 -13.12 30.17
CA PRO A 14 -23.19 -11.73 29.91
C PRO A 14 -23.44 -11.56 28.41
N ALA A 15 -24.59 -11.01 28.06
CA ALA A 15 -24.90 -10.61 26.70
C ALA A 15 -23.87 -9.56 26.27
N ALA A 16 -22.81 -9.99 25.60
CA ALA A 16 -21.92 -9.09 24.91
C ALA A 16 -22.79 -8.26 23.97
N ALA A 17 -22.80 -6.94 24.16
CA ALA A 17 -23.60 -6.02 23.36
C ALA A 17 -23.24 -6.24 21.89
N VAL A 18 -24.11 -6.93 21.14
CA VAL A 18 -23.95 -7.15 19.72
C VAL A 18 -24.08 -5.78 19.06
N THR A 19 -22.95 -5.13 18.82
CA THR A 19 -22.90 -3.87 18.10
C THR A 19 -23.25 -4.20 16.65
N SER A 20 -24.28 -3.56 16.10
CA SER A 20 -24.63 -3.75 14.69
C SER A 20 -23.44 -3.40 13.81
N ALA A 21 -23.10 -4.28 12.87
CA ALA A 21 -22.02 -4.02 11.93
C ALA A 21 -22.26 -2.70 11.20
N HIS A 22 -21.23 -1.86 11.15
CA HIS A 22 -21.27 -0.54 10.51
C HIS A 22 -19.98 -0.33 9.71
N MET A 23 -20.02 0.55 8.73
CA MET A 23 -18.86 0.84 7.89
C MET A 23 -17.82 1.66 8.67
N ILE A 24 -16.60 1.16 8.75
CA ILE A 24 -15.49 1.81 9.46
C ILE A 24 -14.46 2.43 8.52
N ALA A 25 -14.45 2.03 7.25
CA ALA A 25 -13.67 2.67 6.20
C ALA A 25 -14.32 2.51 4.82
N ARG A 26 -14.14 3.50 3.95
CA ARG A 26 -14.47 3.48 2.53
C ARG A 26 -13.33 4.13 1.77
N ILE A 27 -12.69 3.37 0.90
CA ILE A 27 -11.50 3.81 0.16
C ILE A 27 -11.69 3.56 -1.32
N ASN A 28 -11.14 4.42 -2.17
CA ASN A 28 -11.00 4.14 -3.58
C ASN A 28 -10.29 2.81 -3.79
N ALA A 29 -10.96 1.86 -4.45
CA ALA A 29 -10.44 0.51 -4.66
C ALA A 29 -9.12 0.50 -5.44
N MET A 30 -8.88 1.51 -6.27
CA MET A 30 -7.62 1.66 -7.01
C MET A 30 -6.45 1.98 -6.09
N ALA A 31 -6.65 2.75 -5.01
CA ALA A 31 -5.60 3.02 -4.04
C ALA A 31 -5.11 1.72 -3.38
N ILE A 32 -6.04 0.81 -3.04
CA ILE A 32 -5.73 -0.53 -2.51
C ILE A 32 -4.98 -1.37 -3.54
N LYS A 33 -5.43 -1.37 -4.79
CA LYS A 33 -4.80 -2.13 -5.87
C LYS A 33 -3.38 -1.63 -6.19
N MET A 34 -3.15 -0.33 -6.12
CA MET A 34 -1.82 0.28 -6.24
C MET A 34 -0.94 -0.08 -5.05
N ALA A 35 -1.50 -0.11 -3.83
CA ALA A 35 -0.75 -0.42 -2.62
C ALA A 35 -0.36 -1.90 -2.50
N PHE A 36 -1.22 -2.81 -2.96
CA PHE A 36 -1.07 -4.26 -2.75
C PHE A 36 0.31 -4.85 -3.13
N PRO A 37 0.94 -4.52 -4.29
CA PRO A 37 2.25 -5.05 -4.67
C PRO A 37 3.41 -4.66 -3.72
N PHE A 38 3.19 -3.67 -2.86
CA PHE A 38 4.17 -3.17 -1.90
C PHE A 38 4.01 -3.78 -0.52
N ALA A 39 2.89 -4.47 -0.24
CA ALA A 39 2.71 -5.23 0.99
C ALA A 39 3.65 -6.44 1.03
N ALA A 40 4.10 -6.81 2.21
CA ALA A 40 4.86 -8.03 2.40
C ALA A 40 4.01 -9.27 2.04
N GLN A 41 4.67 -10.39 1.76
CA GLN A 41 4.00 -11.63 1.40
C GLN A 41 4.51 -12.74 2.31
N GLN A 42 3.61 -13.33 3.10
CA GLN A 42 3.95 -14.40 4.05
C GLN A 42 5.07 -13.99 5.04
N ASP A 43 5.15 -12.71 5.40
CA ASP A 43 6.11 -12.20 6.38
C ASP A 43 5.67 -12.55 7.80
N ILE A 44 6.65 -12.84 8.67
CA ILE A 44 6.44 -13.11 10.10
C ILE A 44 5.82 -11.90 10.83
N ARG A 45 6.12 -10.68 10.35
CA ARG A 45 5.47 -9.44 10.76
C ARG A 45 4.16 -9.36 9.99
N TYR A 46 3.21 -10.19 10.39
CA TYR A 46 1.99 -10.45 9.66
C TYR A 46 1.17 -9.19 9.34
N TYR A 47 1.29 -8.13 10.14
CA TYR A 47 0.67 -6.82 9.90
C TYR A 47 1.24 -6.08 8.66
N LEU A 48 2.44 -6.43 8.17
CA LEU A 48 2.99 -5.94 6.91
C LEU A 48 2.42 -6.66 5.68
N ASN A 49 1.75 -7.80 5.87
CA ASN A 49 1.07 -8.50 4.77
C ASN A 49 -0.24 -7.81 4.37
N GLY A 50 -0.71 -6.84 5.17
CA GLY A 50 -1.88 -6.01 4.88
C GLY A 50 -1.51 -4.62 4.37
N VAL A 51 -2.54 -3.84 4.07
CA VAL A 51 -2.48 -2.43 3.70
C VAL A 51 -2.97 -1.61 4.87
N ASN A 52 -2.21 -0.59 5.27
CA ASN A 52 -2.60 0.36 6.29
C ASN A 52 -3.49 1.45 5.70
N ILE A 53 -4.61 1.72 6.37
CA ILE A 53 -5.54 2.79 6.03
C ILE A 53 -5.59 3.72 7.23
N ARG A 54 -5.33 5.01 7.01
CA ARG A 54 -5.23 5.99 8.09
C ARG A 54 -5.93 7.29 7.74
N PRO A 55 -6.88 7.77 8.56
CA PRO A 55 -7.43 9.10 8.37
C PRO A 55 -6.36 10.17 8.60
N LEU A 56 -6.38 11.21 7.78
CA LEU A 56 -5.54 12.40 7.90
C LEU A 56 -6.33 13.54 8.55
N GLU A 57 -5.62 14.52 9.12
CA GLU A 57 -6.23 15.65 9.84
C GLU A 57 -7.10 16.54 8.94
N ASP A 58 -6.83 16.54 7.63
CA ASP A 58 -7.58 17.27 6.62
C ASP A 58 -8.86 16.55 6.16
N GLY A 59 -9.20 15.41 6.77
CA GLY A 59 -10.38 14.61 6.44
C GLY A 59 -10.19 13.68 5.25
N THR A 60 -9.01 13.64 4.63
CA THR A 60 -8.67 12.66 3.59
C THR A 60 -8.13 11.37 4.20
N VAL A 61 -7.87 10.35 3.38
CA VAL A 61 -7.28 9.09 3.85
C VAL A 61 -5.97 8.78 3.18
N MET A 62 -5.01 8.32 3.98
CA MET A 62 -3.74 7.78 3.52
C MET A 62 -3.78 6.25 3.52
N VAL A 63 -3.40 5.66 2.40
CA VAL A 63 -3.27 4.22 2.18
C VAL A 63 -1.79 3.91 2.03
N VAL A 64 -1.26 3.02 2.86
CA VAL A 64 0.17 2.71 2.92
C VAL A 64 0.41 1.21 2.85
N ALA A 65 1.37 0.79 2.03
CA ALA A 65 1.87 -0.57 2.04
C ALA A 65 3.41 -0.57 1.98
N THR A 66 4.03 -1.52 2.69
CA THR A 66 5.48 -1.70 2.69
C THR A 66 5.86 -3.15 3.03
N ASN A 67 7.00 -3.57 2.51
CA ASN A 67 7.67 -4.83 2.89
C ASN A 67 9.00 -4.59 3.62
N GLY A 68 9.27 -3.34 4.03
CA GLY A 68 10.52 -2.92 4.67
C GLY A 68 11.66 -2.55 3.70
N HIS A 69 11.57 -2.92 2.43
CA HIS A 69 12.56 -2.53 1.40
C HIS A 69 12.02 -1.55 0.36
N ARG A 70 10.70 -1.47 0.24
CA ARG A 70 10.01 -0.47 -0.56
C ARG A 70 8.69 -0.11 0.10
N TYR A 71 8.15 1.04 -0.27
CA TYR A 71 6.84 1.47 0.19
C TYR A 71 6.12 2.27 -0.88
N ILE A 72 4.81 2.37 -0.70
CA ILE A 72 3.94 3.27 -1.43
C ILE A 72 2.97 3.92 -0.48
N VAL A 73 2.68 5.18 -0.74
CA VAL A 73 1.70 6.01 -0.05
C VAL A 73 0.77 6.56 -1.12
N VAL A 74 -0.51 6.25 -0.98
CA VAL A 74 -1.58 6.78 -1.82
C VAL A 74 -2.51 7.58 -0.94
N ARG A 75 -2.74 8.85 -1.27
CA ARG A 75 -3.78 9.66 -0.64
C ARG A 75 -5.05 9.54 -1.48
N ASP A 76 -6.15 9.26 -0.80
CA ASP A 76 -7.50 9.29 -1.32
C ASP A 76 -8.22 10.54 -0.77
N PRO A 77 -8.42 11.59 -1.59
CA PRO A 77 -9.07 12.82 -1.15
C PRO A 77 -10.54 12.65 -0.74
N HIS A 78 -11.16 11.55 -1.16
CA HIS A 78 -12.58 11.26 -0.91
C HIS A 78 -12.78 10.03 -0.02
N GLY A 79 -11.68 9.46 0.48
CA GLY A 79 -11.69 8.33 1.39
C GLY A 79 -12.24 8.70 2.76
N TYR A 80 -12.71 7.68 3.46
CA TYR A 80 -13.17 7.78 4.84
C TYR A 80 -12.58 6.63 5.67
N ALA A 81 -12.17 6.92 6.90
CA ALA A 81 -11.81 5.93 7.90
C ALA A 81 -12.10 6.49 9.30
N GLU A 82 -12.80 5.73 10.16
CA GLU A 82 -13.06 6.12 11.54
C GLU A 82 -11.79 6.22 12.38
N LYS A 83 -10.86 5.31 12.12
CA LYS A 83 -9.57 5.18 12.81
C LYS A 83 -8.55 4.52 11.90
N GLU A 84 -7.30 4.51 12.32
CA GLU A 84 -6.27 3.72 11.66
C GLU A 84 -6.60 2.22 11.74
N LEU A 85 -6.48 1.52 10.62
CA LEU A 85 -6.68 0.08 10.52
C LEU A 85 -5.70 -0.56 9.51
N ILE A 86 -5.53 -1.87 9.62
CA ILE A 86 -4.77 -2.67 8.66
C ILE A 86 -5.74 -3.68 8.05
N VAL A 87 -5.76 -3.73 6.71
CA VAL A 87 -6.66 -4.62 5.98
C VAL A 87 -5.86 -5.62 5.16
N SER A 88 -6.21 -6.90 5.29
CA SER A 88 -5.76 -7.95 4.39
C SER A 88 -6.71 -8.01 3.20
N ILE A 89 -6.14 -8.08 2.00
CA ILE A 89 -6.88 -8.08 0.74
C ILE A 89 -6.50 -9.33 -0.05
N SER A 90 -7.49 -10.09 -0.47
CA SER A 90 -7.30 -11.28 -1.29
C SER A 90 -6.98 -10.89 -2.73
N LYS A 91 -6.21 -11.73 -3.42
CA LYS A 91 -5.94 -11.54 -4.86
C LYS A 91 -7.20 -11.57 -5.72
N ASP A 92 -8.25 -12.25 -5.27
CA ASP A 92 -9.54 -12.28 -5.97
C ASP A 92 -10.26 -10.93 -5.86
N ALA A 93 -10.25 -10.28 -4.70
CA ALA A 93 -10.80 -8.93 -4.54
C ALA A 93 -10.18 -7.93 -5.55
N LEU A 94 -8.87 -8.00 -5.77
CA LEU A 94 -8.14 -7.11 -6.70
C LEU A 94 -8.63 -7.21 -8.16
N LYS A 95 -9.19 -8.36 -8.57
CA LYS A 95 -9.75 -8.57 -9.90
C LYS A 95 -11.00 -7.71 -10.14
N HIS A 96 -11.68 -7.30 -9.06
CA HIS A 96 -12.88 -6.46 -9.10
C HIS A 96 -12.56 -4.97 -8.88
N MET A 97 -11.33 -4.63 -8.53
CA MET A 97 -10.85 -3.24 -8.37
C MET A 97 -10.31 -2.70 -9.70
N THR A 98 -11.17 -2.45 -10.67
CA THR A 98 -10.75 -2.16 -12.07
C THR A 98 -11.04 -0.74 -12.53
N ASN A 99 -11.73 0.07 -11.73
CA ASN A 99 -12.19 1.39 -12.10
C ASN A 99 -12.02 2.34 -10.91
N ALA A 100 -11.66 3.60 -11.19
CA ALA A 100 -11.46 4.65 -10.21
C ALA A 100 -12.72 5.02 -9.41
N LYS A 101 -13.92 4.63 -9.87
CA LYS A 101 -15.17 4.81 -9.13
C LYS A 101 -15.51 3.64 -8.21
N HIS A 102 -14.77 2.54 -8.26
CA HIS A 102 -14.97 1.43 -7.35
C HIS A 102 -14.45 1.78 -5.96
N SER A 103 -15.11 1.24 -4.94
CA SER A 103 -14.74 1.42 -3.54
C SER A 103 -14.47 0.09 -2.85
N LEU A 104 -13.62 0.13 -1.83
CA LEU A 104 -13.49 -0.91 -0.82
C LEU A 104 -14.15 -0.39 0.46
N ASP A 105 -15.23 -1.04 0.86
CA ASP A 105 -15.92 -0.80 2.12
C ASP A 105 -15.48 -1.83 3.14
N VAL A 106 -15.05 -1.38 4.31
CA VAL A 106 -14.63 -2.23 5.42
C VAL A 106 -15.59 -2.02 6.57
N MET A 107 -16.12 -3.11 7.10
CA MET A 107 -17.13 -3.12 8.14
C MET A 107 -16.50 -3.44 9.51
N SER A 108 -17.12 -2.99 10.61
CA SER A 108 -16.64 -3.20 11.97
C SER A 108 -16.58 -4.67 12.41
N ASN A 109 -17.31 -5.55 11.74
CA ASN A 109 -17.27 -7.00 11.94
C ASN A 109 -16.17 -7.71 11.14
N GLY A 110 -15.37 -6.96 10.35
CA GLY A 110 -14.29 -7.50 9.54
C GLY A 110 -14.64 -7.79 8.08
N ASP A 111 -15.90 -7.66 7.68
CA ASP A 111 -16.28 -7.86 6.28
C ASP A 111 -15.65 -6.76 5.40
N ALA A 112 -15.18 -7.16 4.21
CA ALA A 112 -14.69 -6.25 3.20
C ALA A 112 -15.43 -6.47 1.88
N ILE A 113 -15.95 -5.39 1.31
CA ILE A 113 -16.81 -5.41 0.12
C ILE A 113 -16.20 -4.49 -0.93
N VAL A 114 -15.96 -5.01 -2.12
CA VAL A 114 -15.65 -4.18 -3.30
C VAL A 114 -16.97 -3.80 -3.95
N SER A 115 -17.25 -2.51 -4.02
CA SER A 115 -18.47 -1.95 -4.60
C SER A 115 -18.16 -1.19 -5.90
N GLY A 116 -19.09 -1.25 -6.86
CA GLY A 116 -18.96 -0.59 -8.16
C GLY A 116 -19.49 0.85 -8.16
N ASP A 117 -19.56 1.44 -9.36
CA ASP A 117 -19.86 2.86 -9.59
C ASP A 117 -21.19 3.36 -8.98
N VAL A 118 -22.19 2.49 -8.83
CA VAL A 118 -23.51 2.82 -8.26
C VAL A 118 -23.74 2.07 -6.94
N ALA A 119 -22.66 1.80 -6.19
CA ALA A 119 -22.63 1.11 -4.90
C ALA A 119 -23.15 -0.34 -4.91
N GLN A 120 -23.23 -0.97 -6.08
CA GLN A 120 -23.53 -2.39 -6.21
C GLN A 120 -22.35 -3.25 -5.76
N PRO A 121 -22.55 -4.31 -4.96
CA PRO A 121 -21.46 -5.18 -4.55
C PRO A 121 -20.93 -5.97 -5.76
N LEU A 122 -19.62 -5.87 -6.00
CA LEU A 122 -18.91 -6.61 -7.05
C LEU A 122 -18.21 -7.86 -6.48
N PHE A 123 -17.75 -7.77 -5.23
CA PHE A 123 -17.07 -8.86 -4.53
C PHE A 123 -17.20 -8.68 -3.02
N ILE A 124 -17.49 -9.78 -2.31
CA ILE A 124 -17.46 -9.82 -0.85
C ILE A 124 -16.31 -10.75 -0.48
N GLN A 125 -15.33 -10.21 0.25
CA GLN A 125 -14.18 -10.99 0.65
C GLN A 125 -14.56 -12.00 1.74
N PRO A 126 -14.23 -13.29 1.57
CA PRO A 126 -14.39 -14.27 2.62
C PRO A 126 -13.43 -14.01 3.80
N GLY A 127 -13.94 -14.15 5.02
CA GLY A 127 -13.16 -14.07 6.25
C GLY A 127 -12.95 -12.64 6.76
N ASN A 128 -12.34 -12.53 7.94
CA ASN A 128 -12.07 -11.24 8.57
C ASN A 128 -10.90 -10.54 7.86
N SER A 129 -11.19 -9.38 7.26
CA SER A 129 -10.20 -8.56 6.57
C SER A 129 -9.32 -7.74 7.51
N ILE A 130 -9.78 -7.46 8.74
CA ILE A 130 -9.05 -6.63 9.71
C ILE A 130 -7.88 -7.42 10.28
N VAL A 131 -6.69 -6.82 10.22
CA VAL A 131 -5.46 -7.38 10.76
C VAL A 131 -5.04 -6.59 12.00
N GLU A 132 -4.84 -7.30 13.11
CA GLU A 132 -4.34 -6.72 14.35
C GLU A 132 -2.85 -6.37 14.23
N GLY A 133 -2.42 -5.21 14.72
CA GLY A 133 -0.99 -4.87 14.79
C GLY A 133 -0.70 -3.39 14.72
N ASN A 134 0.56 -3.05 14.91
CA ASN A 134 1.06 -1.68 14.85
C ASN A 134 1.80 -1.48 13.53
N PHE A 135 1.16 -0.82 12.56
CA PHE A 135 1.81 -0.52 11.29
C PHE A 135 2.95 0.50 11.49
N PRO A 136 4.12 0.32 10.84
CA PRO A 136 5.21 1.27 10.99
C PRO A 136 4.84 2.66 10.48
N ARG A 137 5.29 3.70 11.19
CA ARG A 137 5.14 5.09 10.77
C ARG A 137 6.08 5.40 9.62
N ILE A 138 5.56 5.28 8.39
CA ILE A 138 6.33 5.40 7.16
C ILE A 138 6.97 6.78 7.00
N GLU A 139 6.39 7.81 7.61
CA GLU A 139 6.86 9.21 7.61
C GLU A 139 8.28 9.33 8.20
N ARG A 140 8.69 8.38 9.05
CA ARG A 140 10.06 8.31 9.57
C ARG A 140 11.10 8.00 8.49
N VAL A 141 10.68 7.41 7.37
CA VAL A 141 11.54 7.02 6.24
C VAL A 141 11.21 7.83 4.98
N ALA A 142 9.95 8.20 4.81
CA ALA A 142 9.39 8.82 3.60
C ALA A 142 9.41 10.35 3.60
N SER A 143 10.34 10.98 4.32
CA SER A 143 10.50 12.44 4.33
C SER A 143 10.74 12.95 2.90
N THR A 144 9.90 13.86 2.41
CA THR A 144 10.05 14.49 1.08
C THR A 144 11.02 15.68 1.09
N ILE A 145 11.54 16.06 2.27
CA ILE A 145 12.43 17.21 2.45
C ILE A 145 13.85 16.88 1.97
N GLY A 146 14.42 17.78 1.17
CA GLY A 146 15.81 17.75 0.71
C GLY A 146 16.06 16.88 -0.53
N TYR A 147 15.00 16.34 -1.13
CA TYR A 147 15.08 15.54 -2.35
C TYR A 147 15.25 16.40 -3.60
N GLN A 148 16.03 15.92 -4.57
CA GLN A 148 16.23 16.52 -5.88
C GLN A 148 15.80 15.54 -6.98
N GLU A 149 15.32 16.06 -8.10
CA GLU A 149 14.92 15.23 -9.25
C GLU A 149 16.14 14.47 -9.82
N GLY A 150 15.96 13.18 -10.09
CA GLY A 150 17.00 12.30 -10.58
C GLY A 150 17.09 10.97 -9.83
N ILE A 151 17.82 10.03 -10.44
CA ILE A 151 18.10 8.70 -9.88
C ILE A 151 19.58 8.64 -9.53
N SER A 152 19.92 8.35 -8.27
CA SER A 152 21.28 8.01 -7.88
C SER A 152 21.32 6.82 -6.92
N GLY A 153 22.44 6.12 -6.90
CA GLY A 153 22.62 4.87 -6.15
C GLY A 153 21.99 3.66 -6.82
N ALA A 154 22.40 2.47 -6.39
CA ALA A 154 21.86 1.22 -6.90
C ALA A 154 20.54 0.88 -6.20
N VAL A 155 19.58 0.36 -6.98
CA VAL A 155 18.30 -0.14 -6.48
C VAL A 155 18.08 -1.57 -6.93
N ASN A 156 17.32 -2.34 -6.15
CA ASN A 156 16.93 -3.67 -6.56
C ASN A 156 16.01 -3.60 -7.80
N PRO A 157 16.30 -4.33 -8.89
CA PRO A 157 15.55 -4.23 -10.14
C PRO A 157 14.11 -4.73 -10.01
N THR A 158 13.84 -5.71 -9.14
CA THR A 158 12.47 -6.18 -8.86
C THR A 158 11.65 -5.07 -8.22
N TYR A 159 12.23 -4.30 -7.29
CA TYR A 159 11.51 -3.23 -6.60
C TYR A 159 11.24 -2.05 -7.54
N LEU A 160 12.18 -1.77 -8.44
CA LEU A 160 11.97 -0.80 -9.50
C LEU A 160 10.87 -1.25 -10.47
N ALA A 161 10.85 -2.53 -10.86
CA ALA A 161 9.81 -3.09 -11.71
C ALA A 161 8.42 -2.96 -11.08
N ASP A 162 8.29 -3.20 -9.78
CA ASP A 162 7.03 -3.02 -9.05
C ASP A 162 6.55 -1.55 -9.11
N ALA A 163 7.43 -0.57 -8.92
CA ALA A 163 7.07 0.85 -9.06
C ALA A 163 6.64 1.20 -10.50
N LEU A 164 7.37 0.71 -11.50
CA LEU A 164 7.05 0.92 -12.91
C LEU A 164 5.73 0.23 -13.32
N SER A 165 5.39 -0.91 -12.70
CA SER A 165 4.15 -1.62 -12.98
C SER A 165 2.91 -0.79 -12.64
N ILE A 166 2.98 0.02 -11.59
CA ILE A 166 1.90 0.94 -11.20
C ILE A 166 1.80 2.08 -12.22
N GLY A 167 2.93 2.66 -12.60
CA GLY A 167 2.98 3.66 -13.66
C GLY A 167 2.34 3.15 -14.96
N LYS A 168 2.59 1.90 -15.35
CA LYS A 168 1.99 1.28 -16.54
C LYS A 168 0.49 1.01 -16.41
N ALA A 169 0.03 0.58 -15.23
CA ALA A 169 -1.34 0.15 -15.01
C ALA A 169 -2.31 1.30 -14.69
N PHE A 170 -1.80 2.37 -14.07
CA PHE A 170 -2.62 3.41 -13.47
C PHE A 170 -2.17 4.83 -13.80
N GLY A 171 -0.88 5.04 -14.08
CA GLY A 171 -0.30 6.37 -14.29
C GLY A 171 -0.09 6.75 -15.75
N GLY A 172 0.07 8.04 -15.99
CA GLY A 172 0.59 8.59 -17.25
C GLY A 172 2.10 8.89 -17.19
N SER A 173 2.66 9.05 -15.97
CA SER A 173 4.07 9.39 -15.77
C SER A 173 4.57 8.96 -14.40
N ILE A 174 5.89 8.74 -14.31
CA ILE A 174 6.62 8.53 -13.06
C ILE A 174 7.83 9.48 -13.04
N ARG A 175 8.07 10.12 -11.91
CA ARG A 175 9.26 10.92 -11.65
C ARG A 175 10.02 10.36 -10.48
N PHE A 176 11.35 10.44 -10.53
CA PHE A 176 12.23 9.93 -9.48
C PHE A 176 12.99 11.08 -8.83
N PHE A 177 13.21 10.93 -7.53
CA PHE A 177 13.89 11.90 -6.69
C PHE A 177 14.86 11.19 -5.76
N THR A 178 16.01 11.81 -5.55
CA THR A 178 17.06 11.29 -4.67
C THR A 178 17.60 12.38 -3.74
N ARG A 179 18.05 11.99 -2.54
CA ARG A 179 18.68 12.90 -1.57
C ARG A 179 20.13 12.55 -1.29
N ASP A 180 20.35 11.37 -0.71
CA ASP A 180 21.67 10.86 -0.31
C ASP A 180 21.69 9.33 -0.44
N ASN A 181 22.81 8.68 -0.09
CA ASN A 181 22.97 7.22 -0.25
C ASN A 181 22.19 6.39 0.77
N ASP A 182 21.81 6.96 1.91
CA ASP A 182 21.07 6.26 2.97
C ASP A 182 19.55 6.44 2.86
N SER A 183 19.12 7.41 2.04
CA SER A 183 17.73 7.70 1.79
C SER A 183 17.16 6.87 0.64
N PRO A 184 15.86 6.50 0.70
CA PRO A 184 15.20 5.83 -0.40
C PRO A 184 15.30 6.61 -1.72
N LEU A 185 15.36 5.90 -2.84
CA LEU A 185 14.98 6.46 -4.13
C LEU A 185 13.47 6.68 -4.09
N THR A 186 13.04 7.93 -4.03
CA THR A 186 11.62 8.30 -3.97
C THR A 186 11.08 8.45 -5.39
N PHE A 187 9.82 8.09 -5.59
CA PHE A 187 9.14 8.31 -6.85
C PHE A 187 7.74 8.90 -6.64
N VAL A 188 7.27 9.69 -7.59
CA VAL A 188 5.92 10.26 -7.63
C VAL A 188 5.26 9.80 -8.92
N LEU A 189 3.97 9.44 -8.84
CA LEU A 189 3.17 9.05 -9.99
C LEU A 189 2.22 10.18 -10.38
N GLY A 190 2.17 10.48 -11.67
CA GLY A 190 1.21 11.42 -12.25
C GLY A 190 0.19 10.71 -13.15
N GLY A 191 -0.99 11.32 -13.33
CA GLY A 191 -2.03 10.81 -14.24
C GLY A 191 -2.92 9.70 -13.65
N ILE A 192 -2.99 9.58 -12.32
CA ILE A 192 -3.79 8.59 -11.59
C ILE A 192 -5.16 9.16 -11.13
N GLY A 193 -5.70 10.13 -11.87
CA GLY A 193 -6.94 10.82 -11.52
C GLY A 193 -6.75 11.76 -10.32
N GLU A 194 -7.65 11.67 -9.34
CA GLU A 194 -7.63 12.49 -8.11
C GLU A 194 -6.77 11.89 -7.00
N LEU A 195 -6.33 10.64 -7.15
CA LEU A 195 -5.41 10.04 -6.19
C LEU A 195 -4.05 10.74 -6.26
N GLU A 196 -3.41 10.92 -5.12
CA GLU A 196 -2.03 11.40 -5.04
C GLU A 196 -1.16 10.24 -4.61
N CYS A 197 -0.06 9.96 -5.32
CA CYS A 197 0.76 8.80 -5.01
C CYS A 197 2.24 9.12 -5.07
N PHE A 198 2.94 8.68 -4.03
CA PHE A 198 4.39 8.60 -4.03
C PHE A 198 4.84 7.32 -3.33
N GLY A 199 6.08 6.91 -3.57
CA GLY A 199 6.66 5.75 -2.93
C GLY A 199 8.17 5.86 -2.84
N GLY A 200 8.80 4.83 -2.30
CA GLY A 200 10.24 4.80 -2.16
C GLY A 200 10.80 3.39 -2.25
N ILE A 201 12.02 3.29 -2.75
CA ILE A 201 12.79 2.05 -2.87
C ILE A 201 14.09 2.24 -2.09
N MET A 202 14.34 1.36 -1.12
CA MET A 202 15.59 1.37 -0.38
C MET A 202 16.76 1.04 -1.32
N LYS A 203 17.82 1.82 -1.22
CA LYS A 203 19.04 1.61 -2.01
C LYS A 203 19.82 0.39 -1.54
N MET A 204 20.49 -0.25 -2.48
CA MET A 204 21.43 -1.32 -2.20
C MET A 204 22.71 -0.74 -1.62
N ARG A 205 23.23 -1.33 -0.53
CA ARG A 205 24.51 -0.91 0.09
C ARG A 205 25.72 -1.52 -0.61
N GLU A 206 25.57 -2.74 -1.13
CA GLU A 206 26.60 -3.46 -1.86
C GLU A 206 26.31 -3.31 -3.36
N SER A 207 26.98 -2.37 -4.02
CA SER A 207 26.84 -2.15 -5.46
C SER A 207 28.13 -1.66 -6.10
N PHE A 208 28.20 -1.72 -7.43
CA PHE A 208 29.33 -1.19 -8.20
C PHE A 208 29.49 0.31 -7.95
N GLU A 209 30.69 0.73 -7.58
CA GLU A 209 31.00 2.14 -7.28
C GLU A 209 31.37 2.95 -8.54
N GLN A 210 31.76 2.28 -9.63
CA GLN A 210 32.31 2.93 -10.82
C GLN A 210 31.84 2.30 -12.12
N LEU A 211 31.81 3.11 -13.17
CA LEU A 211 31.61 2.61 -14.54
C LEU A 211 32.78 1.71 -14.96
N PRO A 212 32.56 0.77 -15.90
CA PRO A 212 33.61 -0.12 -16.34
C PRO A 212 34.79 0.64 -16.95
N THR A 213 35.98 0.51 -16.35
CA THR A 213 37.20 1.18 -16.83
C THR A 213 37.76 0.57 -18.12
N TRP A 214 37.27 -0.61 -18.51
CA TRP A 214 37.61 -1.27 -19.76
C TRP A 214 36.80 -0.74 -20.96
N PHE A 215 35.76 0.08 -20.73
CA PHE A 215 34.98 0.63 -21.84
C PHE A 215 35.82 1.68 -22.59
N PRO A 216 36.05 1.50 -23.91
CA PRO A 216 36.91 2.41 -24.66
C PRO A 216 36.39 3.85 -24.62
N VAL A 217 37.30 4.82 -24.49
CA VAL A 217 36.99 6.23 -24.71
C VAL A 217 36.75 6.43 -26.22
N PRO A 218 35.70 7.16 -26.64
CA PRO A 218 35.54 7.52 -28.05
C PRO A 218 36.83 8.17 -28.56
N GLY A 219 37.34 7.70 -29.70
CA GLY A 219 38.45 8.38 -30.38
C GLY A 219 38.05 9.80 -30.78
N GLU A 220 39.01 10.70 -30.94
CA GLU A 220 38.75 12.02 -31.50
C GLU A 220 38.18 11.85 -32.92
N ILE A 221 36.94 12.30 -33.14
CA ILE A 221 36.34 12.36 -34.48
C ILE A 221 37.02 13.52 -35.20
N ASN A 222 37.92 13.21 -36.12
CA ASN A 222 38.70 14.21 -36.85
C ASN A 222 38.00 14.70 -38.14
N ASP A 223 36.98 13.98 -38.61
CA ASP A 223 36.18 14.37 -39.77
C ASP A 223 34.71 13.89 -39.61
N LEU A 224 33.76 14.69 -40.07
CA LEU A 224 32.33 14.38 -40.09
C LEU A 224 31.98 13.22 -41.05
N THR A 225 32.95 12.74 -41.84
CA THR A 225 32.82 11.55 -42.69
C THR A 225 33.00 10.22 -41.93
N GLU A 226 33.45 10.26 -40.66
CA GLU A 226 33.69 9.07 -39.83
C GLU A 226 32.51 8.73 -38.87
N ILE A 227 31.36 9.38 -39.04
CA ILE A 227 30.12 9.15 -38.25
C ILE A 227 29.13 8.29 -39.04
#